data_AF-A0A2E3U2W3-F1
#
_entry.id   AF-A0A2E3U2W3-F1
#
_cell.length_a   1.000
_cell.length_b   1.000
_cell.length_c   1.000
_cell.angle_alpha   90.00
_cell.angle_beta   90.00
_cell.angle_gamma   90.00
#
_symmetry.space_group_name_H-M   'P 1'
#
loop_
_entity.id
_entity.type
_entity.pdbx_description
1 polymer ?
#
loop_
_entity_poly.entity_id
_entity_poly.type
_entity_poly.pdbx_seq_one_letter_code
_entity_poly.pdbx_strand_id
1 'polypeptide(L)'
;MCPEASRLDRIQPLSAALAHQRGVGLPAAIFIITLMASIAVAISLLVSQNAETFEEELRLTRAFYAAESGAGFAMNALFPPDEFPQYDTNAICPDNVGSPRIYEFTAEGLSLCSAEVSCALDTTVDSLNYYTITSTGICGDVSRTVQVRTSFAE
;
A
#
# COMPACT_ATOMS: atom_id res chain seq x y z
N MET A 1 90.09 -18.21 -13.47
CA MET A 1 89.48 -18.59 -14.76
C MET A 1 88.40 -17.56 -15.11
N CYS A 2 88.56 -16.82 -16.21
CA CYS A 2 87.46 -16.15 -16.93
C CYS A 2 86.96 -17.13 -18.02
N PRO A 3 85.69 -17.06 -18.46
CA PRO A 3 85.29 -16.14 -19.56
C PRO A 3 83.90 -15.49 -19.29
N GLU A 4 83.63 -14.21 -19.61
CA GLU A 4 83.45 -13.58 -20.93
C GLU A 4 82.12 -13.95 -21.63
N ALA A 5 81.18 -13.00 -21.62
CA ALA A 5 80.12 -12.88 -22.61
C ALA A 5 79.52 -11.46 -22.57
N SER A 6 80.06 -10.61 -23.44
CA SER A 6 79.54 -9.32 -23.84
C SER A 6 78.32 -9.45 -24.76
N ARG A 7 77.20 -8.82 -24.40
CA ARG A 7 76.18 -8.35 -25.35
C ARG A 7 75.68 -6.98 -24.92
N LEU A 8 76.21 -5.95 -25.57
CA LEU A 8 75.70 -4.59 -25.50
C LEU A 8 74.42 -4.54 -26.34
N ASP A 9 73.26 -4.64 -25.69
CA ASP A 9 72.00 -4.31 -26.34
C ASP A 9 71.95 -2.79 -26.54
N ARG A 10 71.85 -2.43 -27.82
CA ARG A 10 71.84 -1.05 -28.30
C ARG A 10 70.56 -0.38 -27.82
N ILE A 11 70.65 0.46 -26.80
CA ILE A 11 69.56 1.35 -26.37
C ILE A 11 69.31 2.35 -27.52
N GLN A 12 68.36 2.05 -28.39
CA GLN A 12 67.81 3.02 -29.30
C GLN A 12 67.00 4.03 -28.47
N PRO A 13 67.18 5.35 -28.65
CA PRO A 13 66.27 6.30 -28.06
C PRO A 13 64.92 6.13 -28.78
N LEU A 14 63.91 5.69 -28.04
CA LEU A 14 62.53 5.76 -28.49
C LEU A 14 62.21 7.25 -28.65
N SER A 15 62.38 7.79 -29.85
CA SER A 15 61.90 9.12 -30.19
C SER A 15 60.39 9.07 -30.24
N ALA A 16 59.76 9.10 -29.05
CA ALA A 16 58.34 9.29 -28.92
C ALA A 16 58.07 10.75 -29.27
N ALA A 17 57.77 11.00 -30.55
CA ALA A 17 57.13 12.24 -30.95
C ALA A 17 55.91 12.43 -30.03
N LEU A 18 55.90 13.53 -29.27
CA LEU A 18 54.79 13.90 -28.40
C LEU A 18 53.58 14.20 -29.30
N ALA A 19 52.84 13.15 -29.66
CA ALA A 19 51.61 13.27 -30.41
C ALA A 19 50.64 14.07 -29.54
N HIS A 20 50.24 15.24 -30.02
CA HIS A 20 49.30 16.11 -29.33
C HIS A 20 47.95 15.39 -29.28
N GLN A 21 47.65 14.73 -28.16
CA GLN A 21 46.39 14.03 -27.95
C GLN A 21 45.26 15.06 -28.00
N ARG A 22 44.48 15.06 -29.09
CA ARG A 22 43.22 15.80 -29.18
C ARG A 22 42.19 15.09 -28.30
N GLY A 23 42.29 15.33 -26.99
CA GLY A 23 41.49 14.66 -25.98
C GLY A 23 40.04 15.10 -25.98
N VAL A 24 39.14 14.23 -26.46
CA VAL A 24 37.68 14.36 -26.28
C VAL A 24 37.24 13.91 -24.88
N GLY A 25 38.16 13.39 -24.07
CA GLY A 25 37.87 12.80 -22.76
C GLY A 25 37.21 13.76 -21.77
N LEU A 26 37.62 15.03 -21.74
CA LEU A 26 37.07 16.02 -20.81
C LEU A 26 35.60 16.38 -21.12
N PRO A 27 35.22 16.79 -22.35
CA PRO A 27 33.82 17.05 -22.66
C PRO A 27 32.95 15.79 -22.57
N ALA A 28 33.48 14.60 -22.91
CA ALA A 28 32.77 13.34 -22.73
C ALA A 28 32.51 13.01 -21.25
N ALA A 29 33.49 13.22 -20.37
CA ALA A 29 33.35 12.98 -18.93
C ALA A 29 32.30 13.91 -18.31
N ILE A 30 32.28 15.19 -18.68
CA ILE A 30 31.27 16.15 -18.19
C ILE A 30 29.87 15.70 -18.60
N PHE A 31 29.69 15.27 -19.86
CA PHE A 31 28.40 14.76 -20.32
C PHE A 31 27.94 13.56 -19.48
N ILE A 32 28.81 12.58 -19.23
CA ILE A 32 28.50 11.41 -18.41
C ILE A 32 28.15 11.80 -16.97
N ILE A 33 28.91 12.70 -16.35
CA ILE A 33 28.64 13.17 -14.99
C ILE A 33 27.27 13.85 -14.93
N THR A 34 26.95 14.72 -15.90
CA THR A 34 25.64 15.40 -15.94
C THR A 34 24.48 14.42 -16.17
N LEU A 35 24.68 13.39 -16.99
CA LEU A 35 23.70 12.33 -17.21
C LEU A 35 23.46 11.53 -15.93
N MET A 36 24.52 11.11 -15.24
CA MET A 36 24.37 10.38 -13.98
C MET A 36 23.71 11.25 -12.91
N ALA A 37 24.05 12.53 -12.84
CA ALA A 37 23.43 13.47 -11.92
C ALA A 37 21.92 13.63 -12.18
N SER A 38 21.48 13.73 -13.44
CA SER A 38 20.05 13.84 -13.77
C SER A 38 19.29 12.56 -13.44
N ILE A 39 19.86 11.39 -13.71
CA ILE A 39 19.26 10.10 -13.36
C ILE A 39 19.12 9.96 -11.83
N ALA A 40 20.15 10.33 -11.07
CA ALA A 40 20.12 10.26 -9.61
C ALA A 40 18.98 11.10 -9.02
N VAL A 41 18.78 12.32 -9.54
CA VAL A 41 17.66 13.20 -9.14
C VAL A 41 16.32 12.55 -9.48
N ALA A 42 16.18 12.01 -10.70
CA ALA A 42 14.94 11.35 -11.12
C ALA A 42 14.58 10.16 -10.23
N ILE A 43 15.57 9.34 -9.85
CA ILE A 43 15.35 8.21 -8.93
C ILE A 43 14.93 8.71 -7.55
N SER A 44 15.56 9.76 -7.03
CA SER A 44 15.18 10.32 -5.72
C SER A 44 13.72 10.79 -5.70
N LEU A 45 13.27 11.43 -6.77
CA LEU A 45 11.87 11.87 -6.92
C LEU A 45 10.92 10.67 -6.99
N LEU A 46 11.29 9.62 -7.71
CA LEU A 46 10.49 8.40 -7.81
C LEU A 46 10.36 7.69 -6.46
N VAL A 47 11.46 7.54 -5.71
CA VAL A 47 11.43 6.94 -4.36
C VAL A 47 10.53 7.74 -3.42
N SER A 48 10.60 9.07 -3.45
CA SER A 48 9.74 9.93 -2.63
C SER A 48 8.26 9.73 -2.96
N GLN A 49 7.90 9.64 -4.25
CA GLN A 49 6.52 9.41 -4.66
C GLN A 49 6.01 8.03 -4.23
N ASN A 50 6.82 6.99 -4.36
CA ASN A 50 6.44 5.64 -3.92
C ASN A 50 6.17 5.56 -2.41
N ALA A 51 6.96 6.29 -1.60
CA ALA A 51 6.78 6.30 -0.15
C ALA A 51 5.43 6.91 0.27
N GLU A 52 5.00 7.98 -0.41
CA GLU A 52 3.71 8.62 -0.16
C GLU A 52 2.54 7.70 -0.56
N THR A 53 2.61 7.09 -1.75
CA THR A 53 1.59 6.13 -2.21
C THR A 53 1.47 4.91 -1.29
N PHE A 54 2.60 4.38 -0.80
CA PHE A 54 2.58 3.22 0.09
C PHE A 54 1.87 3.51 1.42
N GLU A 55 2.05 4.72 1.99
CA GLU A 55 1.34 5.10 3.20
C GLU A 55 -0.18 5.19 2.97
N GLU A 56 -0.59 5.75 1.84
CA GLU A 56 -2.00 5.82 1.46
C GLU A 56 -2.63 4.42 1.28
N GLU A 57 -1.92 3.51 0.60
CA GLU A 57 -2.34 2.12 0.43
C GLU A 57 -2.58 1.42 1.78
N LEU A 58 -1.67 1.59 2.74
CA LEU A 58 -1.82 1.04 4.08
C LEU A 58 -3.06 1.59 4.80
N ARG A 59 -3.34 2.89 4.68
CA ARG A 59 -4.54 3.48 5.30
C ARG A 59 -5.82 2.96 4.64
N LEU A 60 -5.81 2.77 3.32
CA LEU A 60 -6.94 2.18 2.59
C LEU A 60 -7.18 0.73 3.00
N THR A 61 -6.13 -0.06 3.22
CA THR A 61 -6.23 -1.43 3.73
C THR A 61 -6.81 -1.45 5.16
N ARG A 62 -6.37 -0.54 6.03
CA ARG A 62 -6.96 -0.41 7.39
C ARG A 62 -8.43 -0.04 7.33
N ALA A 63 -8.81 0.91 6.48
CA ALA A 63 -10.20 1.31 6.28
C ALA A 63 -11.04 0.13 5.77
N PHE A 64 -10.50 -0.70 4.88
CA PHE A 64 -11.17 -1.92 4.41
C PHE A 64 -11.40 -2.92 5.55
N TYR A 65 -10.39 -3.19 6.39
CA TYR A 65 -10.56 -4.10 7.53
C TYR A 65 -11.50 -3.54 8.62
N ALA A 66 -11.51 -2.22 8.83
CA ALA A 66 -12.48 -1.58 9.71
C ALA A 66 -13.91 -1.78 9.18
N ALA A 67 -14.12 -1.59 7.88
CA ALA A 67 -15.40 -1.85 7.22
C ALA A 67 -15.83 -3.32 7.36
N GLU A 68 -14.93 -4.26 7.08
CA GLU A 68 -15.20 -5.70 7.21
C GLU A 68 -15.56 -6.08 8.65
N SER A 69 -14.82 -5.55 9.63
CA SER A 69 -15.08 -5.78 11.05
C SER A 69 -16.45 -5.23 11.48
N GLY A 70 -16.80 -4.02 11.03
CA GLY A 70 -18.13 -3.43 11.25
C GLY A 70 -19.27 -4.26 10.65
N ALA A 71 -19.07 -4.79 9.44
CA ALA A 71 -20.03 -5.70 8.80
C ALA A 71 -20.17 -7.01 9.58
N GLY A 72 -19.05 -7.54 10.11
CA GLY A 72 -19.05 -8.73 10.97
C GLY A 72 -19.84 -8.52 12.27
N PHE A 73 -19.68 -7.36 12.93
CA PHE A 73 -20.49 -7.02 14.10
C PHE A 73 -21.97 -6.94 13.77
N ALA A 74 -22.35 -6.29 12.67
CA ALA A 74 -23.74 -6.23 12.24
C ALA A 74 -24.32 -7.61 11.86
N MET A 75 -23.51 -8.48 11.25
CA MET A 75 -23.91 -9.87 10.97
C MET A 75 -24.12 -10.68 12.23
N ASN A 76 -23.24 -10.55 13.23
CA ASN A 76 -23.41 -11.25 14.50
C ASN A 76 -24.62 -10.72 15.30
N ALA A 77 -24.90 -9.43 15.17
CA ALA A 77 -26.07 -8.78 15.71
C ALA A 77 -27.38 -9.30 15.08
N LEU A 78 -27.40 -9.48 13.74
CA LEU A 78 -28.57 -10.00 13.02
C LEU A 78 -28.72 -11.52 13.15
N PHE A 79 -27.61 -12.24 13.30
CA PHE A 79 -27.54 -13.69 13.43
C PHE A 79 -26.75 -14.09 14.68
N PRO A 80 -27.33 -13.90 15.88
CA PRO A 80 -26.66 -14.30 17.11
C PRO A 80 -26.49 -15.82 17.12
N PRO A 81 -25.28 -16.34 17.42
CA PRO A 81 -25.08 -17.78 17.51
C PRO A 81 -25.85 -18.37 18.69
N ASP A 82 -26.38 -19.58 18.52
CA ASP A 82 -27.20 -20.30 19.52
C ASP A 82 -26.51 -20.42 20.91
N GLU A 83 -25.17 -20.41 20.91
CA GLU A 83 -24.33 -20.53 22.11
C GLU A 83 -24.22 -19.23 22.92
N PHE A 84 -24.55 -18.08 22.31
CA PHE A 84 -24.51 -16.76 22.93
C PHE A 84 -25.76 -15.93 22.56
N PRO A 85 -26.95 -16.31 23.05
CA PRO A 85 -28.22 -15.64 22.73
C PRO A 85 -28.36 -14.23 23.37
N GLN A 86 -27.34 -13.75 24.08
CA GLN A 86 -27.35 -12.48 24.83
C GLN A 86 -26.55 -11.35 24.19
N TYR A 87 -26.28 -11.40 22.88
CA TYR A 87 -25.96 -10.15 22.17
C TYR A 87 -27.22 -9.28 22.16
N ASP A 88 -27.32 -8.46 23.21
CA ASP A 88 -28.41 -7.54 23.49
C ASP A 88 -28.88 -6.83 22.22
N THR A 89 -30.19 -6.86 22.06
CA THR A 89 -31.14 -6.31 21.06
C THR A 89 -30.91 -4.88 20.53
N ASN A 90 -29.76 -4.26 20.84
CA ASN A 90 -29.26 -3.05 20.19
C ASN A 90 -28.42 -3.34 18.94
N ALA A 91 -28.45 -4.59 18.48
CA ALA A 91 -28.21 -5.02 17.10
C ALA A 91 -29.15 -4.26 16.15
N ILE A 92 -28.74 -3.08 15.68
CA ILE A 92 -29.55 -2.27 14.77
C ILE A 92 -29.65 -3.02 13.43
N CYS A 93 -30.81 -3.63 13.17
CA CYS A 93 -31.64 -3.43 11.97
C CYS A 93 -32.95 -4.21 12.04
N PRO A 94 -34.12 -3.51 12.02
CA PRO A 94 -35.12 -3.81 10.99
C PRO A 94 -35.62 -2.60 10.18
N ASP A 95 -35.49 -1.33 10.64
CA ASP A 95 -35.99 -0.14 9.91
C ASP A 95 -35.20 1.15 10.24
N ASN A 96 -33.86 1.11 10.14
CA ASN A 96 -32.99 2.30 10.28
C ASN A 96 -33.07 3.08 11.63
N VAL A 97 -33.70 2.53 12.67
CA VAL A 97 -33.76 3.23 13.96
C VAL A 97 -32.37 3.26 14.58
N GLY A 98 -31.70 4.41 14.50
CA GLY A 98 -30.32 4.60 14.96
C GLY A 98 -29.24 4.21 13.94
N SER A 99 -29.55 4.06 12.64
CA SER A 99 -28.53 3.91 11.58
C SER A 99 -28.07 5.28 11.05
N PRO A 100 -26.77 5.44 10.70
CA PRO A 100 -25.69 4.47 10.81
C PRO A 100 -25.22 4.26 12.25
N ARG A 101 -24.91 3.01 12.60
CA ARG A 101 -24.25 2.65 13.85
C ARG A 101 -22.75 2.86 13.71
N ILE A 102 -22.17 3.64 14.61
CA ILE A 102 -20.74 3.91 14.62
C ILE A 102 -20.05 2.94 15.58
N TYR A 103 -18.99 2.29 15.09
CA TYR A 103 -18.06 1.48 15.87
C TYR A 103 -16.70 2.16 15.88
N GLU A 104 -16.26 2.57 17.06
CA GLU A 104 -14.90 3.08 17.27
C GLU A 104 -13.99 1.94 17.69
N PHE A 105 -12.90 1.73 16.95
CA PHE A 105 -11.97 0.64 17.24
C PHE A 105 -10.87 1.12 18.20
N THR A 106 -10.54 0.27 19.18
CA THR A 106 -9.43 0.50 20.13
C THR A 106 -8.33 -0.55 19.99
N ALA A 107 -8.53 -1.58 19.18
CA ALA A 107 -7.56 -2.63 18.93
C ALA A 107 -6.32 -2.11 18.20
N GLU A 108 -5.15 -2.69 18.48
CA GLU A 108 -3.92 -2.35 17.76
C GLU A 108 -4.11 -2.54 16.24
N GLY A 109 -3.64 -1.57 15.47
CA GLY A 109 -3.78 -1.54 14.01
C GLY A 109 -5.03 -0.83 13.49
N LEU A 110 -6.11 -0.76 14.29
CA LEU A 110 -7.37 -0.08 13.95
C LEU A 110 -7.72 1.08 14.90
N SER A 111 -6.90 1.38 15.91
CA SER A 111 -7.18 2.39 16.96
C SER A 111 -7.43 3.84 16.49
N LEU A 112 -7.25 4.12 15.20
CA LEU A 112 -7.51 5.41 14.55
C LEU A 112 -8.56 5.29 13.44
N CYS A 113 -9.32 4.20 13.47
CA CYS A 113 -10.35 3.89 12.50
C CYS A 113 -11.69 3.74 13.20
N SER A 114 -12.75 4.08 12.47
CA SER A 114 -14.12 3.81 12.84
C SER A 114 -14.83 3.05 11.71
N ALA A 115 -15.96 2.43 12.01
CA ALA A 115 -16.86 1.86 11.01
C ALA A 115 -18.27 2.35 11.21
N GLU A 116 -18.86 2.87 10.14
CA GLU A 116 -20.25 3.28 10.08
C GLU A 116 -21.05 2.19 9.38
N VAL A 117 -21.99 1.57 10.09
CA VAL A 117 -22.74 0.43 9.57
C VAL A 117 -24.21 0.77 9.50
N SER A 118 -24.80 0.54 8.33
CA SER A 118 -26.24 0.67 8.09
C SER A 118 -26.76 -0.60 7.44
N CYS A 119 -28.05 -0.88 7.59
CA CYS A 119 -28.70 -1.94 6.85
C CYS A 119 -30.09 -1.54 6.40
N ALA A 120 -30.46 -2.06 5.23
CA ALA A 120 -31.74 -1.84 4.59
C ALA A 120 -32.33 -3.18 4.17
N LEU A 121 -33.65 -3.32 4.32
CA LEU A 121 -34.40 -4.39 3.67
C LEU A 121 -34.49 -4.06 2.18
N ASP A 122 -33.93 -4.93 1.33
CA ASP A 122 -33.97 -4.76 -0.11
C ASP A 122 -35.30 -5.24 -0.69
N THR A 123 -35.69 -6.47 -0.33
CA THR A 123 -36.87 -7.15 -0.88
C THR A 123 -37.26 -8.36 -0.04
N THR A 124 -38.52 -8.79 -0.17
CA THR A 124 -39.04 -10.02 0.43
C THR A 124 -39.47 -10.96 -0.69
N VAL A 125 -38.93 -12.18 -0.72
CA VAL A 125 -39.26 -13.22 -1.71
C VAL A 125 -39.58 -14.52 -0.99
N ASP A 126 -40.71 -15.14 -1.29
CA ASP A 126 -41.16 -16.39 -0.68
C ASP A 126 -41.15 -16.38 0.88
N SER A 127 -41.53 -15.24 1.47
CA SER A 127 -41.48 -14.98 2.93
C SER A 127 -40.08 -14.92 3.54
N LEU A 128 -39.02 -14.89 2.73
CA LEU A 128 -37.66 -14.55 3.18
C LEU A 128 -37.36 -13.07 2.94
N ASN A 129 -36.88 -12.40 3.97
CA ASN A 129 -36.43 -11.01 3.89
C ASN A 129 -34.95 -10.96 3.49
N TYR A 130 -34.63 -10.19 2.46
CA TYR A 130 -33.26 -9.90 2.04
C TYR A 130 -32.82 -8.57 2.60
N TYR A 131 -31.73 -8.60 3.35
CA TYR A 131 -31.10 -7.42 3.93
C TYR A 131 -29.75 -7.16 3.29
N THR A 132 -29.50 -5.89 2.99
CA THR A 132 -28.19 -5.39 2.62
C THR A 132 -27.59 -4.65 3.80
N ILE A 133 -26.46 -5.14 4.31
CA ILE A 133 -25.60 -4.42 5.24
C ILE A 133 -24.58 -3.63 4.44
N THR A 134 -24.47 -2.34 4.71
CA THR A 134 -23.44 -1.45 4.17
C THR A 134 -22.59 -0.96 5.32
N SER A 135 -21.30 -1.29 5.30
CA SER A 135 -20.33 -0.90 6.31
C SER A 135 -19.24 -0.05 5.68
N THR A 136 -19.04 1.15 6.19
CA THR A 136 -18.02 2.09 5.73
C THR A 136 -16.97 2.27 6.82
N GLY A 137 -15.77 1.75 6.58
CA GLY A 137 -14.62 1.96 7.44
C GLY A 137 -13.90 3.25 7.08
N ILE A 138 -13.58 4.05 8.09
CA ILE A 138 -12.98 5.38 7.95
C ILE A 138 -11.70 5.37 8.80
N CYS A 139 -10.57 5.75 8.21
CA CYS A 139 -9.29 5.86 8.91
C CYS A 139 -8.64 7.20 8.53
N GLY A 140 -8.87 8.24 9.34
CA GLY A 140 -8.49 9.61 8.97
C GLY A 140 -9.30 10.09 7.76
N ASP A 141 -8.61 10.54 6.70
CA ASP A 141 -9.24 11.12 5.50
C ASP A 141 -9.60 10.08 4.42
N VAL A 142 -9.30 8.80 4.64
CA VAL A 142 -9.62 7.73 3.67
C VAL A 142 -10.75 6.84 4.19
N SER A 143 -11.61 6.40 3.27
CA SER A 143 -12.74 5.53 3.58
C SER A 143 -12.86 4.39 2.58
N ARG A 144 -13.31 3.22 3.05
CA ARG A 144 -13.67 2.06 2.22
C ARG A 144 -15.00 1.50 2.66
N THR A 145 -15.82 1.10 1.68
CA THR A 145 -17.15 0.54 1.94
C THR A 145 -17.20 -0.92 1.52
N VAL A 146 -17.74 -1.76 2.39
CA VAL A 146 -18.04 -3.17 2.17
C VAL A 146 -19.54 -3.35 2.26
N GLN A 147 -20.10 -4.17 1.36
CA GLN A 147 -21.52 -4.48 1.35
C GLN A 147 -21.71 -5.99 1.43
N VAL A 148 -22.60 -6.42 2.33
CA VAL A 148 -22.93 -7.83 2.54
C VAL A 148 -24.43 -8.00 2.38
N ARG A 149 -24.84 -8.95 1.53
CA ARG A 149 -26.24 -9.32 1.35
C ARG A 149 -26.51 -10.63 2.04
N THR A 150 -27.59 -10.68 2.80
CA THR A 150 -28.01 -11.86 3.56
C THR A 150 -29.52 -12.00 3.50
N SER A 151 -30.01 -13.22 3.63
CA SER A 151 -31.41 -13.51 3.83
C SER A 151 -31.57 -14.51 4.97
N PHE A 152 -32.67 -14.40 5.70
CA PHE A 152 -33.08 -15.40 6.67
C PHE A 152 -34.56 -15.68 6.58
N ALA A 153 -34.91 -16.93 6.85
CA ALA A 153 -36.27 -17.34 7.12
C ALA A 153 -36.47 -17.22 8.63
N GLU A 154 -37.49 -16.49 9.04
CA GLU A 154 -37.95 -16.50 10.44
C GLU A 154 -38.55 -17.86 10.83
#